data_AF-A0A2R5FG39-F1
#
_entry.id   AF-A0A2R5FG39-F1
#
_cell.length_a   1.000
_cell.length_b   1.000
_cell.length_c   1.000
_cell.angle_alpha   90.00
_cell.angle_beta   90.00
_cell.angle_gamma   90.00
#
_symmetry.space_group_name_H-M   'P 1'
#
loop_
_entity.id
_entity.type
_entity.pdbx_description
1 polymer ?
#
loop_
_entity_poly.entity_id
_entity_poly.type
_entity_poly.pdbx_seq_one_letter_code
_entity_poly.pdbx_strand_id
1 'polypeptide(L)'
;WPVHVGFKDLEYTVSVPKADVGIATVATTFYKIASPLINLFTCNFGDRVELKILHKMSGAFEAGKSTLVLGPPGCGVTTLFKVLSGRAKVGGRCKLTGDIYYSGFRPEELHVPKLAMYVDQVDQHTAVLTVR
;
A
#
# COMPACT_ATOMS: atom_id res chain seq x y z
N TRP A 1 -3.57 -16.88 -22.32
CA TRP A 1 -2.12 -16.62 -22.26
C TRP A 1 -1.71 -16.49 -20.80
N PRO A 2 -0.67 -17.22 -20.35
CA PRO A 2 -0.16 -17.09 -18.99
C PRO A 2 0.33 -15.66 -18.72
N VAL A 3 -0.07 -15.05 -17.60
CA VAL A 3 0.35 -13.68 -17.24
C VAL A 3 1.56 -13.74 -16.33
N HIS A 4 2.69 -13.20 -16.80
CA HIS A 4 3.90 -13.06 -16.01
C HIS A 4 3.92 -11.66 -15.40
N VAL A 5 4.19 -11.53 -14.10
CA VAL A 5 4.22 -10.21 -13.43
C VAL A 5 5.64 -9.91 -12.99
N GLY A 6 6.28 -8.94 -13.62
CA GLY A 6 7.61 -8.45 -13.25
C GLY A 6 7.51 -7.07 -12.60
N PHE A 7 8.41 -6.77 -11.67
CA PHE A 7 8.53 -5.43 -11.10
C PHE A 7 10.00 -5.12 -10.82
N LYS A 8 10.38 -3.86 -11.00
CA LYS A 8 11.75 -3.39 -10.85
C LYS A 8 11.80 -2.07 -10.09
N ASP A 9 12.71 -2.01 -9.12
CA ASP A 9 12.98 -0.84 -8.29
C ASP A 9 11.71 -0.24 -7.67
N LEU A 10 10.76 -1.11 -7.27
CA LEU A 10 9.45 -0.74 -6.78
C LEU A 10 9.55 -0.13 -5.38
N GLU A 11 9.13 1.12 -5.25
CA GLU A 11 9.14 1.89 -4.01
C GLU A 11 7.77 2.55 -3.81
N TYR A 12 7.23 2.42 -2.60
CA TYR A 12 5.92 2.94 -2.23
C TYR A 12 6.04 3.73 -0.94
N THR A 13 5.72 5.01 -1.03
CA THR A 13 5.91 6.01 0.02
C THR A 13 4.59 6.66 0.37
N VAL A 14 4.36 6.89 1.66
CA VAL A 14 3.15 7.54 2.17
C VAL A 14 3.55 8.74 3.02
N SER A 15 3.03 9.92 2.70
CA SER A 15 3.19 11.14 3.46
C SER A 15 2.19 11.16 4.62
N VAL A 16 2.70 11.01 5.83
CA VAL A 16 1.90 10.94 7.07
C VAL A 16 2.21 12.18 7.92
N PRO A 17 1.23 12.79 8.61
CA PRO A 17 1.50 13.85 9.58
C PRO A 17 2.48 13.35 10.65
N LYS A 18 3.47 14.17 11.02
CA LYS A 18 4.52 13.80 11.99
C LYS A 18 3.98 13.33 13.34
N ALA A 19 2.79 13.79 13.72
CA ALA A 19 2.09 13.35 14.94
C ALA A 19 1.71 11.86 14.92
N ASP A 20 1.52 11.25 13.75
CA ASP A 20 1.10 9.85 13.62
C ASP A 20 2.28 8.89 13.41
N VAL A 21 3.50 9.41 13.30
CA VAL A 21 4.70 8.61 13.14
C VAL A 21 5.30 8.32 14.52
N GLY A 22 4.99 7.15 15.08
CA GLY A 22 5.60 6.68 16.33
C GLY A 22 4.67 5.82 17.18
N ILE A 23 5.23 5.12 18.16
CA ILE A 23 4.46 4.39 19.17
C ILE A 23 3.71 5.42 20.02
N ALA A 24 2.42 5.20 20.25
CA ALA A 24 1.61 6.07 21.10
C ALA A 24 2.08 5.98 22.56
N THR A 25 2.91 6.93 22.96
CA THR A 25 3.30 7.13 24.36
C THR A 25 2.31 8.10 25.00
N VAL A 26 2.04 7.94 26.29
CA VAL A 26 1.11 8.81 27.05
C VAL A 26 1.36 10.30 26.78
N ALA A 27 2.63 10.73 26.73
CA ALA A 27 3.02 12.10 26.41
C ALA A 27 2.61 12.57 25.01
N THR A 28 2.74 11.74 23.98
CA THR A 28 2.38 12.12 22.61
C THR A 28 0.86 12.16 22.42
N THR A 29 0.11 11.30 23.11
CA THR A 29 -1.36 11.36 23.12
C THR A 29 -1.88 12.65 23.75
N PHE A 30 -1.28 13.11 24.87
CA PHE A 30 -1.63 14.42 25.44
C PHE A 30 -1.35 15.57 24.47
N TYR A 31 -0.19 15.55 23.78
CA TYR A 31 0.12 16.53 22.74
C TYR A 31 -0.89 16.51 21.59
N LYS A 32 -1.37 15.33 21.16
CA LYS A 32 -2.42 15.23 20.11
C LYS A 32 -3.73 15.89 20.55
N ILE A 33 -4.16 15.68 21.79
CA ILE A 33 -5.40 16.26 22.33
C ILE A 33 -5.27 17.79 22.50
N ALA A 34 -4.10 18.29 22.87
CA ALA A 34 -3.85 19.73 23.02
C ALA A 34 -3.54 20.45 21.69
N SER A 35 -3.07 19.72 20.67
CA SER A 35 -2.70 20.26 19.36
C SER A 35 -3.79 21.08 18.63
N PRO A 36 -5.10 20.74 18.63
CA PRO A 36 -6.11 21.54 17.93
C PRO A 36 -6.28 22.95 18.53
N LEU A 37 -6.07 23.12 19.84
CA LEU A 37 -6.10 24.44 20.48
C LEU A 37 -4.85 25.25 20.07
N ILE A 38 -3.68 24.63 20.06
CA ILE A 38 -2.42 25.30 19.70
C ILE A 38 -2.40 25.66 18.20
N ASN A 39 -2.88 24.78 17.33
CA ASN A 39 -2.97 25.03 15.88
C ASN A 39 -4.04 26.06 15.50
N LEU A 40 -5.01 26.33 16.38
CA LEU A 40 -5.97 27.43 16.16
C LEU A 40 -5.32 28.80 16.42
N PHE A 41 -4.42 28.87 17.41
CA PHE A 41 -3.68 30.09 17.75
C PHE A 41 -2.43 30.31 16.89
N THR A 42 -1.88 29.23 16.33
CA THR A 42 -0.73 29.29 15.41
C THR A 42 -1.14 28.63 14.11
N CYS A 43 -1.37 29.41 13.05
CA CYS A 43 -1.71 28.92 11.70
C CYS A 43 -0.54 28.14 11.05
N ASN A 44 -0.01 27.12 11.72
CA ASN A 44 1.11 26.31 11.25
C ASN A 44 0.59 25.09 10.50
N PHE A 45 0.94 25.02 9.22
CA PHE A 45 0.71 23.86 8.37
C PHE A 45 1.57 22.71 8.91
N GLY A 46 0.91 21.69 9.48
CA GLY A 46 1.58 20.61 10.21
C GLY A 46 2.67 19.91 9.38
N ASP A 47 3.83 19.72 10.02
CA ASP A 47 5.00 19.04 9.46
C ASP A 47 4.64 17.60 9.05
N ARG A 48 4.99 17.21 7.82
CA ARG A 48 4.66 15.90 7.22
C ARG A 48 5.95 15.11 7.00
N VAL A 49 5.90 13.82 7.32
CA VAL A 49 7.02 12.89 7.14
C VAL A 49 6.67 11.87 6.07
N GLU A 50 7.61 11.58 5.19
CA GLU A 50 7.49 10.53 4.19
C GLU A 50 7.91 9.18 4.79
N LEU A 51 6.95 8.25 4.90
CA LEU A 51 7.18 6.87 5.32
C LEU A 51 7.28 5.97 4.11
N LYS A 52 8.43 5.33 3.95
CA LYS A 52 8.66 4.32 2.92
C LYS A 52 8.15 2.98 3.43
N ILE A 53 7.19 2.39 2.72
CA ILE A 53 6.63 1.07 3.05
C ILE A 53 7.29 -0.01 2.21
N LEU A 54 7.55 0.26 0.93
CA LEU A 54 8.29 -0.65 0.05
C LEU A 54 9.64 -0.01 -0.31
N HIS A 55 10.72 -0.79 -0.19
CA HIS A 55 12.09 -0.33 -0.37
C HIS A 55 12.70 -0.91 -1.65
N LYS A 56 12.57 -0.20 -2.78
CA LYS A 56 13.19 -0.52 -4.09
C LYS A 56 13.27 -2.02 -4.39
N MET A 57 12.13 -2.70 -4.29
CA MET A 57 12.09 -4.14 -4.46
C MET A 57 12.00 -4.50 -5.94
N SER A 58 12.70 -5.56 -6.34
CA SER A 58 12.68 -6.10 -7.70
C SER A 58 12.40 -7.59 -7.66
N GLY A 59 11.63 -8.10 -8.60
CA GLY A 59 11.25 -9.51 -8.65
C GLY A 59 10.31 -9.82 -9.80
N ALA A 60 10.00 -11.12 -9.95
CA ALA A 60 9.06 -11.58 -10.95
C ALA A 60 8.27 -12.80 -10.46
N PHE A 61 7.03 -12.90 -10.90
CA PHE A 61 6.12 -14.02 -10.71
C PHE A 61 5.90 -14.70 -12.06
N GLU A 62 6.27 -15.97 -12.13
CA GLU A 62 6.07 -16.79 -13.31
C GLU A 62 4.69 -17.42 -13.32
N ALA A 63 4.04 -17.40 -14.48
CA ALA A 63 2.76 -18.06 -14.64
C ALA A 63 2.86 -19.58 -14.48
N GLY A 64 1.83 -20.19 -13.91
CA GLY A 64 1.78 -21.62 -13.63
C GLY A 64 2.56 -22.06 -12.38
N LYS A 65 3.24 -21.14 -11.71
CA LYS A 65 3.89 -21.37 -10.41
C LYS A 65 3.14 -20.64 -9.30
N SER A 66 2.99 -21.29 -8.16
CA SER A 66 2.52 -20.64 -6.94
C SER A 66 3.72 -20.05 -6.22
N THR A 67 3.65 -18.76 -5.86
CA THR A 67 4.72 -18.08 -5.13
C THR A 67 4.23 -17.68 -3.75
N LEU A 68 4.95 -18.11 -2.72
CA LEU A 68 4.69 -17.74 -1.34
C LEU A 68 5.64 -16.63 -0.92
N VAL A 69 5.09 -15.49 -0.50
CA VAL A 69 5.86 -14.37 0.06
C VAL A 69 5.60 -14.32 1.56
N LEU A 70 6.67 -14.49 2.35
CA LEU A 70 6.62 -14.44 3.82
C LEU A 70 7.42 -13.27 4.34
N GLY A 71 6.94 -12.67 5.43
CA GLY A 71 7.66 -11.62 6.14
C GLY A 71 7.04 -11.34 7.51
N PRO A 72 7.79 -10.70 8.41
CA PRO A 72 7.28 -10.31 9.72
C PRO A 72 6.12 -9.30 9.59
N PRO A 73 5.25 -9.17 10.60
CA PRO A 73 4.18 -8.17 10.57
C PRO A 73 4.77 -6.78 10.35
N GLY A 74 4.14 -5.99 9.48
CA GLY A 74 4.59 -4.63 9.14
C GLY A 74 5.65 -4.52 8.04
N CYS A 75 6.13 -5.63 7.46
CA CYS A 75 7.13 -5.60 6.37
C CYS A 75 6.59 -5.11 5.01
N GLY A 76 5.28 -4.90 4.88
CA GLY A 76 4.68 -4.37 3.66
C GLY A 76 4.28 -5.41 2.60
N VAL A 77 4.27 -6.71 2.91
CA VAL A 77 3.83 -7.77 1.96
C VAL A 77 2.40 -7.53 1.45
N THR A 78 1.46 -7.20 2.34
CA THR A 78 0.08 -6.84 1.93
C THR A 78 0.07 -5.63 0.99
N THR A 79 0.94 -4.65 1.23
CA THR A 79 1.08 -3.46 0.38
C THR A 79 1.64 -3.82 -0.99
N LEU A 80 2.64 -4.71 -1.06
CA LEU A 80 3.19 -5.22 -2.32
C LEU A 80 2.08 -5.85 -3.19
N PHE A 81 1.26 -6.72 -2.63
CA PHE A 81 0.16 -7.35 -3.39
C PHE A 81 -0.95 -6.37 -3.79
N LYS A 82 -1.23 -5.35 -2.96
CA LYS A 82 -2.16 -4.27 -3.33
C LYS A 82 -1.63 -3.42 -4.49
N VAL A 83 -0.33 -3.16 -4.54
CA VAL A 83 0.32 -2.46 -5.66
C VAL A 83 0.24 -3.30 -6.93
N LEU A 84 0.63 -4.58 -6.87
CA LEU A 84 0.64 -5.48 -8.03
C LEU A 84 -0.76 -5.83 -8.57
N SER A 85 -1.82 -5.64 -7.78
CA SER A 85 -3.20 -5.80 -8.23
C SER A 85 -3.84 -4.50 -8.71
N GLY A 86 -3.11 -3.39 -8.72
CA GLY A 86 -3.64 -2.07 -9.08
C GLY A 86 -4.66 -1.52 -8.09
N ARG A 87 -4.69 -2.03 -6.86
CA ARG A 87 -5.60 -1.59 -5.78
C ARG A 87 -4.94 -0.65 -4.77
N ALA A 88 -3.64 -0.39 -4.91
CA ALA A 88 -2.96 0.62 -4.11
C ALA A 88 -3.46 2.02 -4.48
N LYS A 89 -3.64 2.87 -3.47
CA LYS A 89 -3.97 4.28 -3.70
C LYS A 89 -2.73 4.98 -4.23
N VAL A 90 -2.83 5.55 -5.42
CA VAL A 90 -1.77 6.36 -6.03
C VAL A 90 -2.28 7.80 -6.13
N GLY A 91 -1.46 8.76 -5.67
CA GLY A 91 -1.81 10.17 -5.65
C GLY A 91 -2.15 10.72 -4.26
N GLY A 92 -2.15 12.05 -4.16
CA GLY A 92 -2.38 12.77 -2.91
C GLY A 92 -1.25 12.55 -1.90
N ARG A 93 -1.47 11.65 -0.94
CA ARG A 93 -0.52 11.32 0.14
C ARG A 93 0.34 10.09 -0.17
N CYS A 94 0.05 9.37 -1.25
CA CYS A 94 0.75 8.13 -1.59
C CYS A 94 1.48 8.31 -2.92
N LYS A 95 2.75 7.91 -2.95
CA LYS A 95 3.62 7.96 -4.13
C LYS A 95 4.11 6.54 -4.43
N LEU A 96 3.87 6.10 -5.67
CA LEU A 96 4.41 4.86 -6.21
C LEU A 96 5.51 5.23 -7.22
N THR A 97 6.66 4.58 -7.10
CA THR A 97 7.81 4.73 -8.01
C THR A 97 8.36 3.35 -8.38
N GLY A 98 8.99 3.26 -9.54
CA GLY A 98 9.46 1.99 -10.10
C GLY A 98 8.57 1.51 -11.25
N ASP A 99 8.95 0.40 -11.84
CA ASP A 99 8.27 -0.16 -13.01
C ASP A 99 7.58 -1.48 -12.67
N ILE A 100 6.39 -1.70 -13.24
CA ILE A 100 5.65 -2.96 -13.17
C ILE A 100 5.33 -3.38 -14.60
N TYR A 101 5.46 -4.67 -14.88
CA TYR A 101 5.26 -5.28 -16.18
C TYR A 101 4.32 -6.47 -16.06
N TYR A 102 3.25 -6.48 -16.85
CA TYR A 102 2.34 -7.63 -16.99
C TYR A 102 2.52 -8.21 -18.38
N SER A 103 3.20 -9.35 -18.48
CA SER A 103 3.57 -10.00 -19.75
C SER A 103 4.27 -9.05 -20.73
N GLY A 104 5.10 -8.13 -20.22
CA GLY A 104 5.85 -7.15 -21.01
C GLY A 104 5.15 -5.80 -21.20
N PHE A 105 3.87 -5.68 -20.89
CA PHE A 105 3.10 -4.43 -21.00
C PHE A 105 3.11 -3.67 -19.68
N ARG A 106 3.00 -2.34 -19.78
CA ARG A 106 2.92 -1.47 -18.60
C ARG A 106 1.49 -1.41 -18.04
N PRO A 107 1.31 -1.13 -16.73
CA PRO A 107 0.00 -1.01 -16.13
C PRO A 107 -0.88 0.07 -16.78
N GLU A 108 -0.30 1.13 -17.36
CA GLU A 108 -1.07 2.19 -18.03
C GLU A 108 -1.72 1.73 -19.35
N GLU A 109 -1.17 0.70 -19.98
CA GLU A 109 -1.64 0.14 -21.25
C GLU A 109 -2.75 -0.91 -21.02
N LEU A 110 -2.94 -1.34 -19.77
CA LEU A 110 -3.76 -2.48 -19.41
C LEU A 110 -4.79 -2.14 -18.34
N HIS A 111 -5.93 -2.82 -18.39
CA HIS A 111 -6.86 -2.82 -17.27
C HIS A 111 -6.42 -3.86 -16.23
N VAL A 112 -5.45 -3.49 -15.38
CA VAL A 112 -4.87 -4.37 -14.34
C VAL A 112 -5.93 -5.12 -13.49
N PRO A 113 -7.04 -4.49 -13.04
CA PRO A 113 -8.05 -5.20 -12.25
C PRO A 113 -8.77 -6.33 -12.98
N LYS A 114 -8.69 -6.39 -14.32
CA LYS A 114 -9.21 -7.50 -15.13
C LYS A 114 -8.20 -8.65 -15.27
N LEU A 115 -6.91 -8.37 -15.07
CA LEU A 115 -5.82 -9.33 -15.23
C LEU A 115 -5.37 -9.92 -13.89
N ALA A 116 -5.39 -9.11 -12.84
CA ALA A 116 -4.98 -9.49 -11.51
C ALA A 116 -6.14 -9.29 -10.52
N MET A 117 -6.48 -10.34 -9.79
CA MET A 117 -7.46 -10.28 -8.71
C MET A 117 -6.76 -10.40 -7.37
N TYR A 118 -7.04 -9.48 -6.46
CA TYR A 118 -6.59 -9.55 -5.08
C TYR A 118 -7.74 -10.08 -4.20
N VAL A 119 -7.42 -10.98 -3.28
CA VAL A 119 -8.34 -11.50 -2.27
C VAL A 119 -7.92 -10.88 -0.94
N ASP A 120 -8.86 -10.27 -0.23
CA ASP A 120 -8.56 -9.61 1.04
C ASP A 120 -8.44 -10.65 2.17
N GLN A 121 -7.99 -10.21 3.34
CA GLN A 121 -7.86 -11.07 4.52
C GLN A 121 -9.22 -11.47 5.09
N VAL A 122 -10.24 -10.64 4.87
CA VAL A 122 -11.60 -10.84 5.37
C VAL A 122 -12.53 -11.01 4.17
N ASP A 123 -13.23 -12.13 4.14
CA ASP A 123 -14.24 -12.40 3.13
C ASP A 123 -15.56 -11.72 3.46
N GLN A 124 -16.01 -10.82 2.59
CA GLN A 124 -17.35 -10.26 2.66
C GLN A 124 -18.32 -11.15 1.89
N HIS A 125 -19.13 -11.92 2.63
CA HIS A 125 -20.19 -12.76 2.08
C HIS A 125 -21.54 -12.37 2.67
N THR A 126 -22.62 -12.57 1.90
CA THR A 126 -23.98 -12.31 2.38
C THR A 126 -24.51 -13.53 3.12
N ALA A 127 -24.76 -13.40 4.43
CA ALA A 127 -25.15 -14.53 5.30
C ALA A 127 -26.47 -15.21 4.90
N VAL A 128 -27.35 -14.52 4.15
CA VAL A 128 -28.68 -15.01 3.76
C VAL A 128 -28.62 -15.92 2.52
N LEU A 129 -27.49 -15.95 1.81
CA LEU A 129 -27.35 -16.73 0.57
C LEU A 129 -26.52 -18.00 0.82
N THR A 130 -26.98 -19.12 0.26
CA THR A 130 -26.24 -20.39 0.26
C THR A 130 -25.37 -20.51 -0.99
N VAL A 131 -24.17 -21.07 -0.84
CA VAL A 131 -23.32 -21.45 -1.98
C VAL A 131 -24.00 -22.59 -2.76
N ARG A 132 -24.05 -22.49 -4.08
CA ARG A 132 -24.55 -23.53 -4.98
C ARG A 132 -23.41 -24.24 -5.68
#